data_AF-A0A926N786-F1
#
_entry.id   AF-A0A926N786-F1
#
_cell.length_a   1.000
_cell.length_b   1.000
_cell.length_c   1.000
_cell.angle_alpha   90.00
_cell.angle_beta   90.00
_cell.angle_gamma   90.00
#
_symmetry.space_group_name_H-M   'P 1'
#
loop_
_entity.id
_entity.type
_entity.pdbx_description
1 polymer ?
#
loop_
_entity_poly.entity_id
_entity_poly.type
_entity_poly.pdbx_seq_one_letter_code
_entity_poly.pdbx_strand_id
1 'polypeptide(L)'
;MWRKWGKRIGIISALCILFICNASTVYAEPETESEGYNLITDVLTVFPDEQVKEAESKGYETQFVQYEPSRYNLEIFVEEKSFTDFDGKISDQAYVFMNELNNFIWQGLVTWNFTVIMIVENAFSLDIVDQFADAVEKAVQQLAGFTGSGYGSTGIMGNFLTLMIIIAGAWIAYTGLVQKKAGDALTGMLSSVLILVLGLAFFANVSGVMRYFNDISSGLSQELMGVGIQFQEELTDDENSYPAEVSSLVISDKLYDMMIYEPYLMLQYAKTSEDPLLTTDRIQKILKHKPGSTARDQAVKAEYEGTAGAGPNGMVSTQGVFQRLTLLMLLCVSHLILGLLFFIIAGTMLVYQFLFVLISLFAPFAFLMGLNPAWSSVVTNWFKKFIGFQLIKLIIGVFFSMLLTVSQFLYQMAPPSDTGYVWTISMQLILVVGVIWKRDELFSIMKAPMGKEKKGGGDLNVEVPIQYVTKYTDRITDQIQRFKVRK
;
A
#
# COMPACT_ATOMS: atom_id res chain seq x y z
N MET A 1 -21.11 0.39 2.00
CA MET A 1 -19.96 0.41 1.06
C MET A 1 -19.73 -0.91 0.33
N TRP A 2 -19.66 -2.06 1.01
CA TRP A 2 -19.31 -3.37 0.40
C TRP A 2 -20.20 -3.86 -0.77
N ARG A 3 -21.51 -3.57 -0.74
CA ARG A 3 -22.45 -3.98 -1.81
C ARG A 3 -22.24 -3.24 -3.14
N LYS A 4 -21.58 -2.07 -3.12
CA LYS A 4 -21.19 -1.31 -4.32
C LYS A 4 -19.91 -1.87 -4.95
N TRP A 5 -19.00 -2.40 -4.14
CA TRP A 5 -17.71 -2.96 -4.59
C TRP A 5 -17.84 -4.35 -5.24
N GLY A 6 -18.66 -5.25 -4.69
CA GLY A 6 -18.88 -6.59 -5.28
C GLY A 6 -19.55 -6.55 -6.66
N LYS A 7 -20.42 -5.57 -6.93
CA LYS A 7 -20.98 -5.35 -8.28
C LYS A 7 -19.98 -4.75 -9.25
N ARG A 8 -19.00 -3.96 -8.78
CA ARG A 8 -17.99 -3.28 -9.61
C ARG A 8 -16.92 -4.24 -10.14
N ILE A 9 -16.49 -5.23 -9.34
CA ILE A 9 -15.54 -6.27 -9.77
C ILE A 9 -16.16 -7.17 -10.86
N GLY A 10 -17.45 -7.52 -10.74
CA GLY A 10 -18.16 -8.28 -11.77
C GLY A 10 -18.43 -7.49 -13.06
N ILE A 11 -18.50 -6.16 -12.99
CA ILE A 11 -18.65 -5.28 -14.15
C ILE A 11 -17.31 -5.12 -14.91
N ILE A 12 -16.18 -5.12 -14.20
CA ILE A 12 -14.84 -5.08 -14.81
C ILE A 12 -14.60 -6.33 -15.68
N SER A 13 -15.02 -7.52 -15.25
CA SER A 13 -14.91 -8.75 -16.05
C SER A 13 -15.89 -8.80 -17.24
N ALA A 14 -17.06 -8.14 -17.13
CA ALA A 14 -18.05 -8.09 -18.20
C ALA A 14 -17.75 -7.00 -19.26
N LEU A 15 -17.00 -5.94 -18.90
CA LEU A 15 -16.66 -4.82 -19.79
C LEU A 15 -15.46 -5.09 -20.70
N CYS A 16 -14.60 -6.06 -20.39
CA CYS A 16 -13.58 -6.55 -21.32
C CYS A 16 -14.18 -7.08 -22.63
N ILE A 17 -15.46 -7.48 -22.63
CA ILE A 17 -16.20 -7.92 -23.83
C ILE A 17 -16.76 -6.73 -24.62
N LEU A 18 -16.99 -5.57 -23.98
CA LEU A 18 -17.51 -4.36 -24.64
C LEU A 18 -16.42 -3.47 -25.25
N PHE A 19 -15.15 -3.67 -24.86
CA PHE A 19 -14.00 -2.97 -25.46
C PHE A 19 -13.80 -3.34 -26.95
N ILE A 20 -14.33 -4.49 -27.40
CA ILE A 20 -14.22 -4.97 -28.78
C ILE A 20 -15.24 -4.28 -29.73
N CYS A 21 -16.26 -3.58 -29.20
CA CYS A 21 -17.37 -3.06 -30.01
C CYS A 21 -17.28 -1.58 -30.44
N ASN A 22 -16.24 -0.83 -30.07
CA ASN A 22 -16.08 0.56 -30.57
C ASN A 22 -15.24 0.68 -31.86
N ALA A 23 -14.87 -0.44 -32.47
CA ALA A 23 -14.29 -0.46 -33.81
C ALA A 23 -15.41 -0.44 -34.86
N SER A 24 -15.87 0.74 -35.28
CA SER A 24 -16.62 0.93 -36.55
C SER A 24 -16.80 2.42 -36.91
N THR A 25 -15.94 2.92 -37.83
CA THR A 25 -16.27 3.81 -38.99
C THR A 25 -16.88 5.22 -38.71
N VAL A 26 -16.49 6.35 -39.32
CA VAL A 26 -16.46 6.72 -40.75
C VAL A 26 -15.82 8.13 -40.90
N TYR A 27 -15.03 8.30 -41.97
CA TYR A 27 -14.74 9.48 -42.80
C TYR A 27 -15.25 10.90 -42.44
N ALA A 28 -14.30 11.84 -42.54
CA ALA A 28 -14.34 13.20 -43.09
C ALA A 28 -15.57 14.10 -42.81
N GLU A 29 -15.39 15.06 -41.89
CA GLU A 29 -16.04 16.38 -41.86
C GLU A 29 -15.08 17.41 -41.19
N PRO A 30 -15.24 18.72 -41.45
CA PRO A 30 -14.15 19.71 -41.41
C PRO A 30 -13.67 20.02 -39.99
N GLU A 31 -12.47 20.60 -39.89
CA GLU A 31 -11.77 21.09 -38.69
C GLU A 31 -12.65 21.90 -37.71
N THR A 32 -13.50 21.21 -36.95
CA THR A 32 -13.91 21.68 -35.63
C THR A 32 -12.88 21.18 -34.64
N GLU A 33 -12.27 22.08 -33.86
CA GLU A 33 -11.35 21.69 -32.77
C GLU A 33 -12.03 20.64 -31.88
N SER A 34 -11.55 19.41 -31.96
CA SER A 34 -12.04 18.32 -31.13
C SER A 34 -11.51 18.52 -29.72
N GLU A 35 -12.40 18.52 -28.72
CA GLU A 35 -12.01 18.55 -27.31
C GLU A 35 -11.52 17.16 -26.82
N GLY A 36 -11.59 16.13 -27.66
CA GLY A 36 -11.19 14.75 -27.35
C GLY A 36 -12.21 13.98 -26.50
N TYR A 37 -11.82 12.78 -26.04
CA TYR A 37 -12.71 11.86 -25.30
C TYR A 37 -12.13 11.43 -23.94
N ASN A 38 -13.02 11.09 -23.02
CA ASN A 38 -12.67 10.43 -21.75
C ASN A 38 -12.78 8.92 -21.91
N LEU A 39 -11.99 8.17 -21.16
CA LEU A 39 -12.13 6.72 -21.07
C LEU A 39 -13.03 6.34 -19.90
N ILE A 40 -13.64 5.14 -19.97
CA ILE A 40 -14.45 4.62 -18.86
C ILE A 40 -13.63 4.45 -17.57
N THR A 41 -12.31 4.32 -17.70
CA THR A 41 -11.35 4.25 -16.59
C THR A 41 -11.34 5.54 -15.76
N ASP A 42 -11.57 6.70 -16.37
CA ASP A 42 -11.64 7.99 -15.66
C ASP A 42 -12.82 8.03 -14.69
N VAL A 43 -13.95 7.43 -15.08
CA VAL A 43 -15.16 7.34 -14.24
C VAL A 43 -14.98 6.34 -13.07
N LEU A 44 -14.10 5.35 -13.23
CA LEU A 44 -13.85 4.33 -12.23
C LEU A 44 -12.83 4.77 -11.17
N THR A 45 -11.96 5.72 -11.50
CA THR A 45 -10.99 6.32 -10.58
C THR A 45 -11.66 7.45 -9.81
N VAL A 46 -11.61 7.37 -8.47
CA VAL A 46 -12.19 8.39 -7.59
C VAL A 46 -11.08 8.84 -6.65
N PHE A 47 -10.62 10.06 -6.85
CA PHE A 47 -9.55 10.64 -6.05
C PHE A 47 -10.03 11.03 -4.64
N PRO A 48 -9.12 11.05 -3.65
CA PRO A 48 -9.42 11.47 -2.29
C PRO A 48 -9.53 13.00 -2.18
N ASP A 49 -10.58 13.58 -2.77
CA ASP A 49 -10.76 15.04 -2.92
C ASP A 49 -10.71 15.83 -1.59
N GLU A 50 -11.13 15.22 -0.48
CA GLU A 50 -11.13 15.86 0.84
C GLU A 50 -9.70 15.98 1.39
N GLN A 51 -8.93 14.90 1.30
CA GLN A 51 -7.51 14.85 1.70
C GLN A 51 -6.67 15.79 0.83
N VAL A 52 -6.94 15.84 -0.48
CA VAL A 52 -6.23 16.73 -1.41
C VAL A 52 -6.46 18.20 -1.04
N LYS A 53 -7.71 18.60 -0.80
CA LYS A 53 -8.01 19.99 -0.38
C LYS A 53 -7.36 20.36 0.95
N GLU A 54 -7.29 19.40 1.88
CA GLU A 54 -6.58 19.61 3.14
C GLU A 54 -5.08 19.81 2.90
N ALA A 55 -4.46 19.01 2.04
CA ALA A 55 -3.06 19.14 1.69
C ALA A 55 -2.74 20.46 0.97
N GLU A 56 -3.59 20.88 0.03
CA GLU A 56 -3.49 22.17 -0.65
C GLU A 56 -3.56 23.33 0.34
N SER A 57 -4.43 23.24 1.35
CA SER A 57 -4.53 24.26 2.42
C SER A 57 -3.26 24.37 3.26
N LYS A 58 -2.43 23.33 3.26
CA LYS A 58 -1.14 23.25 3.96
C LYS A 58 0.06 23.47 3.03
N GLY A 59 -0.17 23.82 1.76
CA GLY A 59 0.87 24.14 0.79
C GLY A 59 1.50 22.94 0.07
N TYR A 60 0.88 21.76 0.12
CA TYR A 60 1.33 20.58 -0.62
C TYR A 60 0.45 20.31 -1.83
N GLU A 61 1.04 20.37 -3.03
CA GLU A 61 0.35 20.09 -4.30
C GLU A 61 0.56 18.61 -4.69
N THR A 62 -0.52 17.83 -4.68
CA THR A 62 -0.49 16.39 -4.96
C THR A 62 -0.39 16.10 -6.45
N GLN A 63 0.65 15.37 -6.87
CA GLN A 63 0.89 15.04 -8.29
C GLN A 63 -0.02 13.92 -8.80
N PHE A 64 -0.32 12.93 -7.95
CA PHE A 64 -1.13 11.76 -8.28
C PHE A 64 -2.53 12.09 -8.84
N VAL A 65 -3.08 13.26 -8.49
CA VAL A 65 -4.41 13.70 -8.91
C VAL A 65 -4.40 14.65 -10.11
N GLN A 66 -3.22 15.03 -10.60
CA GLN A 66 -3.07 16.07 -11.64
C GLN A 66 -3.69 15.64 -12.99
N TYR A 67 -3.64 14.35 -13.32
CA TYR A 67 -4.21 13.83 -14.57
C TYR A 67 -5.01 12.54 -14.36
N GLU A 68 -6.16 12.47 -15.02
CA GLU A 68 -6.99 11.25 -15.10
C GLU A 68 -6.28 10.11 -15.88
N PRO A 69 -6.62 8.84 -15.62
CA PRO A 69 -6.02 7.68 -16.30
C PRO A 69 -5.95 7.77 -17.82
N SER A 70 -6.99 8.30 -18.48
CA SER A 70 -7.03 8.45 -19.94
C SER A 70 -5.95 9.36 -20.49
N ARG A 71 -5.42 10.29 -19.70
CA ARG A 71 -4.39 11.23 -20.13
C ARG A 71 -3.07 10.52 -20.44
N TYR A 72 -2.85 9.35 -19.87
CA TYR A 72 -1.66 8.52 -20.14
C TYR A 72 -1.81 7.64 -21.39
N ASN A 73 -2.75 7.91 -22.30
CA ASN A 73 -2.81 7.18 -23.58
C ASN A 73 -1.50 7.32 -24.38
N LEU A 74 -1.02 6.20 -24.94
CA LEU A 74 0.19 6.14 -25.76
C LEU A 74 -0.13 6.56 -27.19
N GLU A 75 0.52 7.62 -27.64
CA GLU A 75 0.20 8.26 -28.92
C GLU A 75 1.23 7.88 -29.98
N ILE A 76 0.76 7.73 -31.22
CA ILE A 76 1.58 7.59 -32.41
C ILE A 76 1.17 8.61 -33.46
N PHE A 77 2.12 8.98 -34.30
CA PHE A 77 1.85 9.74 -35.52
C PHE A 77 2.06 8.84 -36.74
N VAL A 78 1.12 8.88 -37.68
CA VAL A 78 1.17 8.16 -38.95
C VAL A 78 1.10 9.21 -40.06
N GLU A 79 2.11 9.24 -40.93
CA GLU A 79 2.12 10.15 -42.07
C GLU A 79 0.99 9.82 -43.05
N GLU A 80 0.30 10.85 -43.54
CA GLU A 80 -0.73 10.67 -44.55
C GLU A 80 -0.11 10.25 -45.90
N LYS A 81 -0.35 9.01 -46.30
CA LYS A 81 0.10 8.48 -47.59
C LYS A 81 -0.92 8.72 -48.71
N SER A 82 -0.40 8.99 -49.91
CA SER A 82 -1.19 9.14 -51.15
C SER A 82 -2.14 7.96 -51.37
N PHE A 83 -3.28 8.20 -52.03
CA PHE A 83 -4.30 7.18 -52.28
C PHE A 83 -3.80 5.95 -53.07
N THR A 84 -2.69 6.10 -53.79
CA THR A 84 -2.09 5.06 -54.64
C THR A 84 -1.23 4.05 -53.89
N ASP A 85 -0.84 4.34 -52.64
CA ASP A 85 0.02 3.47 -51.84
C ASP A 85 -0.80 2.52 -50.95
N PHE A 86 -1.39 1.50 -51.58
CA PHE A 86 -2.26 0.53 -50.89
C PHE A 86 -1.50 -0.35 -49.88
N ASP A 87 -0.27 -0.74 -50.18
CA ASP A 87 0.55 -1.59 -49.30
C ASP A 87 1.05 -0.79 -48.07
N GLY A 88 1.44 0.48 -48.29
CA GLY A 88 1.74 1.43 -47.23
C GLY A 88 0.56 1.67 -46.28
N LYS A 89 -0.67 1.77 -46.79
CA LYS A 89 -1.87 1.95 -45.95
C LYS A 89 -2.23 0.72 -45.12
N ILE A 90 -2.04 -0.49 -45.67
CA ILE A 90 -2.32 -1.74 -44.94
C ILE A 90 -1.30 -1.92 -43.80
N SER A 91 -0.02 -1.63 -44.06
CA SER A 91 1.01 -1.67 -43.02
C SER A 91 0.77 -0.60 -41.94
N ASP A 92 0.43 0.63 -42.31
CA ASP A 92 0.06 1.69 -41.34
C ASP A 92 -1.14 1.30 -40.48
N GLN A 93 -2.18 0.71 -41.08
CA GLN A 93 -3.33 0.21 -40.33
C GLN A 93 -2.93 -0.89 -39.33
N ALA A 94 -1.97 -1.75 -39.68
CA ALA A 94 -1.44 -2.76 -38.78
C ALA A 94 -0.69 -2.12 -37.59
N TYR A 95 0.11 -1.07 -37.82
CA TYR A 95 0.77 -0.32 -36.74
C TYR A 95 -0.22 0.40 -35.83
N VAL A 96 -1.28 1.00 -36.39
CA VAL A 96 -2.36 1.62 -35.61
C VAL A 96 -3.06 0.59 -34.74
N PHE A 97 -3.45 -0.56 -35.31
CA PHE A 97 -4.05 -1.66 -34.56
C PHE A 97 -3.12 -2.17 -33.44
N MET A 98 -1.83 -2.29 -33.71
CA MET A 98 -0.85 -2.69 -32.70
C MET A 98 -0.69 -1.63 -31.60
N ASN A 99 -0.79 -0.34 -31.93
CA ASN A 99 -0.81 0.72 -30.92
C ASN A 99 -2.08 0.69 -30.07
N GLU A 100 -3.23 0.38 -30.65
CA GLU A 100 -4.47 0.15 -29.90
C GLU A 100 -4.33 -1.04 -28.93
N LEU A 101 -3.69 -2.13 -29.36
CA LEU A 101 -3.39 -3.26 -28.48
C LEU A 101 -2.44 -2.86 -27.34
N ASN A 102 -1.38 -2.10 -27.63
CA ASN A 102 -0.50 -1.53 -26.61
C ASN A 102 -1.30 -0.68 -25.62
N ASN A 103 -2.17 0.19 -26.12
CA ASN A 103 -3.01 1.03 -25.28
C ASN A 103 -4.01 0.25 -24.44
N PHE A 104 -4.59 -0.83 -24.96
CA PHE A 104 -5.46 -1.69 -24.19
C PHE A 104 -4.73 -2.29 -22.98
N ILE A 105 -3.54 -2.84 -23.20
CA ILE A 105 -2.70 -3.43 -22.15
C ILE A 105 -2.25 -2.35 -21.16
N TRP A 106 -1.75 -1.23 -21.67
CA TRP A 106 -1.26 -0.11 -20.88
C TRP A 106 -2.36 0.53 -20.02
N GLN A 107 -3.53 0.81 -20.58
CA GLN A 107 -4.65 1.38 -19.82
C GLN A 107 -5.17 0.41 -18.76
N GLY A 108 -5.16 -0.89 -19.04
CA GLY A 108 -5.40 -1.91 -18.03
C GLY A 108 -4.40 -1.84 -16.87
N LEU A 109 -3.11 -1.68 -17.20
CA LEU A 109 -2.05 -1.55 -16.20
C LEU A 109 -2.14 -0.25 -15.40
N VAL A 110 -2.38 0.90 -16.05
CA VAL A 110 -2.59 2.20 -15.41
C VAL A 110 -3.77 2.13 -14.44
N THR A 111 -4.88 1.50 -14.84
CA THR A 111 -6.06 1.32 -13.97
C THR A 111 -5.72 0.46 -12.74
N TRP A 112 -4.97 -0.62 -12.93
CA TRP A 112 -4.47 -1.45 -11.83
C TRP A 112 -3.58 -0.63 -10.89
N ASN A 113 -2.66 0.16 -11.42
CA ASN A 113 -1.73 0.98 -10.65
C ASN A 113 -2.47 2.05 -9.84
N PHE A 114 -3.40 2.80 -10.45
CA PHE A 114 -4.27 3.75 -9.74
C PHE A 114 -5.05 3.06 -8.61
N THR A 115 -5.59 1.86 -8.86
CA THR A 115 -6.31 1.09 -7.83
C THR A 115 -5.41 0.74 -6.65
N VAL A 116 -4.18 0.28 -6.92
CA VAL A 116 -3.20 -0.02 -5.87
C VAL A 116 -2.85 1.24 -5.08
N ILE A 117 -2.54 2.35 -5.77
CA ILE A 117 -2.18 3.63 -5.13
C ILE A 117 -3.30 4.08 -4.20
N MET A 118 -4.55 4.10 -4.66
CA MET A 118 -5.70 4.48 -3.82
C MET A 118 -5.86 3.56 -2.60
N ILE A 119 -5.64 2.25 -2.75
CA ILE A 119 -5.75 1.32 -1.61
C ILE A 119 -4.64 1.57 -0.59
N VAL A 120 -3.42 1.86 -1.06
CA VAL A 120 -2.30 2.20 -0.18
C VAL A 120 -2.58 3.53 0.51
N GLU A 121 -2.98 4.57 -0.22
CA GLU A 121 -3.36 5.88 0.32
C GLU A 121 -4.35 5.71 1.47
N ASN A 122 -5.47 5.02 1.21
CA ASN A 122 -6.49 4.78 2.22
C ASN A 122 -5.96 3.97 3.41
N ALA A 123 -5.07 3.01 3.20
CA ALA A 123 -4.53 2.22 4.30
C ALA A 123 -3.62 3.03 5.24
N PHE A 124 -2.93 4.03 4.71
CA PHE A 124 -2.04 4.91 5.46
C PHE A 124 -2.76 6.15 6.02
N SER A 125 -3.82 6.65 5.36
CA SER A 125 -4.63 7.76 5.86
C SER A 125 -5.69 7.36 6.87
N LEU A 126 -6.24 6.14 6.76
CA LEU A 126 -7.31 5.68 7.64
C LEU A 126 -6.77 5.34 9.04
N ASP A 127 -7.18 6.13 10.01
CA ASP A 127 -6.95 5.87 11.43
C ASP A 127 -8.15 5.14 12.08
N ILE A 128 -8.18 3.82 11.95
CA ILE A 128 -9.22 2.98 12.58
C ILE A 128 -9.11 3.08 14.08
N VAL A 129 -7.90 3.18 14.63
CA VAL A 129 -7.70 3.15 16.07
C VAL A 129 -8.35 4.36 16.71
N ASP A 130 -8.10 5.56 16.18
CA ASP A 130 -8.71 6.78 16.66
C ASP A 130 -10.24 6.77 16.51
N GLN A 131 -10.75 6.34 15.34
CA GLN A 131 -12.20 6.25 15.07
C GLN A 131 -12.94 5.32 16.04
N PHE A 132 -12.30 4.24 16.49
CA PHE A 132 -12.91 3.27 17.39
C PHE A 132 -12.56 3.48 18.87
N ALA A 133 -11.61 4.35 19.20
CA ALA A 133 -11.07 4.51 20.56
C ALA A 133 -12.16 4.77 21.60
N ASP A 134 -13.07 5.71 21.35
CA ASP A 134 -14.13 6.09 22.30
C ASP A 134 -15.22 5.01 22.43
N ALA A 135 -15.49 4.29 21.33
CA ALA A 135 -16.44 3.18 21.33
C ALA A 135 -15.88 1.97 22.10
N VAL A 136 -14.59 1.66 21.90
CA VAL A 136 -13.87 0.62 22.63
C VAL A 136 -13.79 0.96 24.11
N GLU A 137 -13.49 2.20 24.47
CA GLU A 137 -13.46 2.63 25.87
C GLU A 137 -14.78 2.36 26.56
N LYS A 138 -15.90 2.81 25.98
CA LYS A 138 -17.24 2.56 26.54
C LYS A 138 -17.52 1.06 26.68
N ALA A 139 -17.17 0.27 25.66
CA ALA A 139 -17.36 -1.18 25.70
C ALA A 139 -16.51 -1.85 26.79
N VAL A 140 -15.23 -1.48 26.91
CA VAL A 140 -14.29 -2.00 27.92
C VAL A 140 -14.75 -1.59 29.33
N GLN A 141 -15.14 -0.34 29.54
CA GLN A 141 -15.66 0.14 30.82
C GLN A 141 -16.93 -0.59 31.23
N GLN A 142 -17.88 -0.78 30.31
CA GLN A 142 -19.10 -1.56 30.56
C GLN A 142 -18.81 -3.03 30.86
N LEU A 143 -17.93 -3.66 30.08
CA LEU A 143 -17.52 -5.05 30.29
C LEU A 143 -16.77 -5.23 31.61
N ALA A 144 -15.91 -4.29 31.98
CA ALA A 144 -15.23 -4.30 33.28
C ALA A 144 -16.20 -4.02 34.43
N GLY A 145 -17.25 -3.22 34.21
CA GLY A 145 -18.09 -2.67 35.28
C GLY A 145 -17.47 -1.45 35.94
N PHE A 146 -16.69 -0.67 35.20
CA PHE A 146 -16.03 0.53 35.71
C PHE A 146 -17.05 1.68 35.88
N THR A 147 -17.01 2.37 37.02
CA THR A 147 -17.98 3.42 37.41
C THR A 147 -17.37 4.83 37.47
N GLY A 148 -16.18 5.03 36.88
CA GLY A 148 -15.46 6.31 36.91
C GLY A 148 -14.52 6.44 38.12
N SER A 149 -14.90 5.93 39.29
CA SER A 149 -14.07 5.95 40.50
C SER A 149 -13.58 4.58 40.97
N GLY A 150 -13.99 3.50 40.30
CA GLY A 150 -13.64 2.13 40.68
C GLY A 150 -14.50 1.06 40.00
N TYR A 151 -14.36 -0.18 40.47
CA TYR A 151 -15.19 -1.32 40.02
C TYR A 151 -16.56 -1.26 40.70
N GLY A 152 -17.62 -1.20 39.90
CA GLY A 152 -19.00 -1.31 40.35
C GLY A 152 -19.41 -2.75 40.64
N SER A 153 -20.70 -2.98 40.88
CA SER A 153 -21.29 -4.30 41.13
C SER A 153 -21.81 -5.01 39.87
N THR A 154 -21.54 -4.45 38.70
CA THR A 154 -21.92 -5.00 37.39
C THR A 154 -20.65 -5.31 36.59
N GLY A 155 -20.78 -5.95 35.43
CA GLY A 155 -19.64 -6.32 34.59
C GLY A 155 -18.79 -7.46 35.16
N ILE A 156 -17.75 -7.83 34.42
CA ILE A 156 -16.89 -8.98 34.71
C ILE A 156 -16.06 -8.72 35.97
N MET A 157 -15.51 -7.51 36.18
CA MET A 157 -14.78 -7.22 37.42
C MET A 157 -15.78 -7.16 38.59
N GLY A 158 -16.89 -6.45 38.48
CA GLY A 158 -17.86 -6.37 39.58
C GLY A 158 -18.37 -7.73 40.07
N ASN A 159 -18.67 -8.65 39.14
CA ASN A 159 -19.22 -9.97 39.48
C ASN A 159 -18.16 -10.97 39.99
N PHE A 160 -16.92 -10.89 39.50
CA PHE A 160 -15.91 -11.93 39.75
C PHE A 160 -14.69 -11.46 40.52
N LEU A 161 -14.53 -10.16 40.78
CA LEU A 161 -13.35 -9.60 41.47
C LEU A 161 -13.17 -10.20 42.87
N THR A 162 -14.21 -10.26 43.69
CA THR A 162 -14.14 -10.84 45.03
C THR A 162 -13.72 -12.31 44.99
N LEU A 163 -14.29 -13.08 44.06
CA LEU A 163 -13.91 -14.48 43.85
C LEU A 163 -12.42 -14.60 43.46
N MET A 164 -11.95 -13.77 42.53
CA MET A 164 -10.55 -13.78 42.10
C MET A 164 -9.59 -13.36 43.22
N ILE A 165 -9.97 -12.39 44.06
CA ILE A 165 -9.18 -12.01 45.23
C ILE A 165 -9.07 -13.18 46.22
N ILE A 166 -10.16 -13.91 46.47
CA ILE A 166 -10.14 -15.09 47.33
C ILE A 166 -9.21 -16.17 46.76
N ILE A 167 -9.30 -16.45 45.46
CA ILE A 167 -8.46 -17.45 44.78
C ILE A 167 -6.98 -17.02 44.83
N ALA A 168 -6.68 -15.75 44.55
CA ALA A 168 -5.33 -15.19 44.64
C ALA A 168 -4.78 -15.29 46.07
N GLY A 169 -5.58 -14.93 47.08
CA GLY A 169 -5.22 -15.03 48.48
C GLY A 169 -4.93 -16.46 48.93
N ALA A 170 -5.75 -17.42 48.50
CA ALA A 170 -5.51 -18.84 48.76
C ALA A 170 -4.20 -19.33 48.14
N TRP A 171 -3.91 -18.92 46.90
CA TRP A 171 -2.64 -19.24 46.24
C TRP A 171 -1.43 -18.64 46.97
N ILE A 172 -1.53 -17.38 47.39
CA ILE A 172 -0.47 -16.68 48.14
C ILE A 172 -0.22 -17.37 49.48
N ALA A 173 -1.28 -17.68 50.23
CA ALA A 173 -1.19 -18.37 51.51
C ALA A 173 -0.58 -19.76 51.36
N TYR A 174 -0.98 -20.52 50.33
CA TYR A 174 -0.40 -21.83 50.03
C TYR A 174 1.09 -21.72 49.68
N THR A 175 1.47 -20.79 48.82
CA THR A 175 2.88 -20.61 48.39
C THR A 175 3.76 -20.15 49.56
N GLY A 176 3.26 -19.23 50.39
CA GLY A 176 3.99 -18.70 51.54
C GLY A 176 4.09 -19.69 52.70
N LEU A 177 2.97 -20.25 53.13
CA LEU A 177 2.87 -21.06 54.35
C LEU A 177 3.18 -22.55 54.11
N VAL A 178 2.70 -23.12 53.01
CA VAL A 178 2.84 -24.56 52.72
C VAL A 178 4.10 -24.84 51.93
N GLN A 179 4.33 -24.14 50.81
CA GLN A 179 5.55 -24.32 50.01
C GLN A 179 6.78 -23.64 50.65
N LYS A 180 6.58 -22.83 51.70
CA LYS A 180 7.64 -22.07 52.40
C LYS A 180 8.43 -21.13 51.48
N LYS A 181 7.80 -20.61 50.42
CA LYS A 181 8.39 -19.67 49.45
C LYS A 181 7.89 -18.25 49.71
N ALA A 182 8.37 -17.65 50.81
CA ALA A 182 7.92 -16.32 51.23
C ALA A 182 8.19 -15.22 50.17
N GLY A 183 9.31 -15.30 49.46
CA GLY A 183 9.65 -14.34 48.39
C GLY A 183 8.70 -14.40 47.19
N ASP A 184 8.36 -15.62 46.73
CA ASP A 184 7.42 -15.80 45.62
C ASP A 184 5.99 -15.41 46.00
N ALA A 185 5.60 -15.70 47.25
CA ALA A 185 4.31 -15.27 47.79
C ALA A 185 4.20 -13.74 47.88
N LEU A 186 5.26 -13.05 48.32
CA LEU A 186 5.33 -11.59 48.34
C LEU A 186 5.28 -11.00 46.92
N THR A 187 6.06 -11.57 46.00
CA THR A 187 6.09 -11.13 44.60
C THR A 187 4.72 -11.32 43.94
N GLY A 188 4.06 -12.44 44.20
CA GLY A 188 2.70 -12.70 43.71
C GLY A 188 1.70 -11.69 44.26
N MET A 189 1.73 -11.41 45.57
CA MET A 189 0.87 -10.40 46.20
C MET A 189 1.08 -9.01 45.58
N LEU A 190 2.33 -8.57 45.46
CA LEU A 190 2.66 -7.28 44.85
C LEU A 190 2.20 -7.22 43.38
N SER A 191 2.37 -8.30 42.63
CA SER A 191 1.92 -8.40 41.24
C SER A 191 0.40 -8.29 41.13
N SER A 192 -0.36 -8.98 41.99
CA SER A 192 -1.82 -8.90 42.03
C SER A 192 -2.30 -7.47 42.32
N VAL A 193 -1.69 -6.80 43.31
CA VAL A 193 -2.03 -5.40 43.64
C VAL A 193 -1.67 -4.48 42.48
N LEU A 194 -0.49 -4.64 41.88
CA LEU A 194 -0.06 -3.84 40.74
C LEU A 194 -1.00 -4.00 39.55
N ILE A 195 -1.41 -5.23 39.21
CA ILE A 195 -2.35 -5.51 38.12
C ILE A 195 -3.70 -4.87 38.40
N LEU A 196 -4.17 -4.88 39.65
CA LEU A 196 -5.43 -4.25 40.03
C LEU A 196 -5.39 -2.72 39.84
N VAL A 197 -4.30 -2.07 40.26
CA VAL A 197 -4.07 -0.63 40.10
C VAL A 197 -3.90 -0.26 38.62
N LEU A 198 -3.10 -1.00 37.87
CA LEU A 198 -2.91 -0.80 36.44
C LEU A 198 -4.21 -1.01 35.66
N GLY A 199 -5.03 -1.99 36.05
CA GLY A 199 -6.35 -2.21 35.46
C GLY A 199 -7.27 -1.02 35.65
N LEU A 200 -7.34 -0.46 36.86
CA LEU A 200 -8.10 0.76 37.13
C LEU A 200 -7.62 1.94 36.28
N ALA A 201 -6.30 2.15 36.21
CA ALA A 201 -5.73 3.23 35.40
C ALA A 201 -6.03 3.05 33.91
N PHE A 202 -5.93 1.81 33.39
CA PHE A 202 -6.24 1.49 32.00
C PHE A 202 -7.72 1.70 31.69
N PHE A 203 -8.64 1.17 32.51
CA PHE A 203 -10.09 1.32 32.26
C PHE A 203 -10.59 2.76 32.39
N ALA A 204 -9.92 3.58 33.20
CA ALA A 204 -10.22 5.00 33.32
C ALA A 204 -9.87 5.80 32.05
N ASN A 205 -8.96 5.30 31.20
CA ASN A 205 -8.49 6.01 30.01
C ASN A 205 -8.09 5.06 28.88
N VAL A 206 -9.01 4.21 28.44
CA VAL A 206 -8.74 3.22 27.38
C VAL A 206 -8.47 3.93 26.05
N SER A 207 -9.29 4.92 25.69
CA SER A 207 -9.16 5.67 24.45
C SER A 207 -7.81 6.39 24.37
N GLY A 208 -7.41 7.07 25.44
CA GLY A 208 -6.13 7.78 25.50
C GLY A 208 -4.93 6.83 25.42
N VAL A 209 -4.98 5.66 26.07
CA VAL A 209 -3.91 4.66 25.92
C VAL A 209 -3.84 4.13 24.50
N MET A 210 -4.98 3.84 23.87
CA MET A 210 -5.03 3.38 22.47
C MET A 210 -4.48 4.43 21.50
N ARG A 211 -4.91 5.68 21.63
CA ARG A 211 -4.44 6.82 20.83
C ARG A 211 -2.94 7.01 21.01
N TYR A 212 -2.43 7.02 22.24
CA TYR A 212 -1.00 7.15 22.51
C TYR A 212 -0.13 6.13 21.76
N PHE A 213 -0.48 4.85 21.82
CA PHE A 213 0.27 3.83 21.07
C PHE A 213 0.09 3.99 19.56
N ASN A 214 -1.09 4.44 19.13
CA ASN A 214 -1.34 4.69 17.73
C ASN A 214 -0.51 5.85 17.17
N ASP A 215 -0.46 6.96 17.88
CA ASP A 215 0.30 8.16 17.53
C ASP A 215 1.79 7.86 17.45
N ILE A 216 2.34 7.06 18.39
CA ILE A 216 3.73 6.61 18.31
C ILE A 216 3.99 5.84 17.02
N SER A 217 3.14 4.88 16.68
CA SER A 217 3.36 4.06 15.48
C SER A 217 3.12 4.84 14.19
N SER A 218 2.17 5.76 14.16
CA SER A 218 1.89 6.57 12.98
C SER A 218 2.99 7.63 12.80
N GLY A 219 3.34 8.36 13.87
CA GLY A 219 4.38 9.40 13.87
C GLY A 219 5.78 8.87 13.55
N LEU A 220 6.20 7.75 14.16
CA LEU A 220 7.51 7.15 13.84
C LEU A 220 7.56 6.61 12.40
N SER A 221 6.44 6.07 11.89
CA SER A 221 6.39 5.62 10.49
C SER A 221 6.55 6.80 9.53
N GLN A 222 6.00 7.96 9.87
CA GLN A 222 6.09 9.19 9.07
C GLN A 222 7.48 9.81 9.15
N GLU A 223 8.09 9.87 10.33
CA GLU A 223 9.47 10.37 10.50
C GLU A 223 10.46 9.51 9.70
N LEU A 224 10.29 8.18 9.71
CA LEU A 224 11.14 7.26 8.94
C LEU A 224 10.88 7.31 7.44
N MET A 225 9.73 7.82 7.00
CA MET A 225 9.50 8.21 5.61
C MET A 225 10.21 9.51 5.27
N GLY A 226 10.17 10.49 6.18
CA GLY A 226 10.95 11.72 6.11
C GLY A 226 12.44 11.46 5.95
N VAL A 227 13.02 10.47 6.64
CA VAL A 227 14.42 10.06 6.45
C VAL A 227 14.68 9.50 5.04
N GLY A 228 13.76 8.71 4.50
CA GLY A 228 13.85 8.19 3.14
C GLY A 228 13.72 9.29 2.07
N ILE A 229 13.01 10.38 2.40
CA ILE A 229 12.92 11.60 1.59
C ILE A 229 14.19 12.44 1.75
N GLN A 230 14.68 12.70 2.97
CA GLN A 230 15.93 13.42 3.22
C GLN A 230 17.14 12.77 2.56
N PHE A 231 17.21 11.44 2.54
CA PHE A 231 18.25 10.74 1.81
C PHE A 231 18.16 10.96 0.28
N GLN A 232 16.94 11.12 -0.24
CA GLN A 232 16.71 11.47 -1.64
C GLN A 232 17.04 12.94 -1.90
N GLU A 233 16.65 13.83 -1.00
CA GLU A 233 16.95 15.26 -1.01
C GLU A 233 18.46 15.55 -0.97
N GLU A 234 19.24 14.82 -0.15
CA GLU A 234 20.71 14.90 -0.16
C GLU A 234 21.33 14.47 -1.50
N LEU A 235 20.60 13.67 -2.30
CA LEU A 235 21.03 13.27 -3.64
C LEU A 235 20.53 14.25 -4.73
N THR A 236 19.48 15.04 -4.47
CA THR A 236 18.80 15.88 -5.48
C THR A 236 18.76 17.39 -5.16
N ASP A 237 19.34 17.84 -4.04
CA ASP A 237 19.45 19.26 -3.63
C ASP A 237 18.09 19.98 -3.41
N ASP A 238 17.07 19.26 -2.93
CA ASP A 238 15.70 19.78 -2.71
C ASP A 238 15.34 19.75 -1.21
N GLU A 239 14.87 20.85 -0.59
CA GLU A 239 14.55 20.92 0.86
C GLU A 239 13.03 20.94 1.08
N ASN A 240 12.35 19.80 1.15
CA ASN A 240 10.91 19.75 1.43
C ASN A 240 10.56 18.83 2.62
N SER A 241 10.40 19.45 3.79
CA SER A 241 9.82 18.79 4.98
C SER A 241 8.29 18.80 4.91
N TYR A 242 7.67 17.62 4.96
CA TYR A 242 6.21 17.50 4.84
C TYR A 242 5.52 17.30 6.21
N PRO A 243 4.35 17.93 6.44
CA PRO A 243 3.52 17.64 7.60
C PRO A 243 3.11 16.17 7.69
N ALA A 244 3.08 15.60 8.90
CA ALA A 244 2.59 14.24 9.19
C ALA A 244 1.23 13.93 8.54
N GLU A 245 0.35 14.92 8.49
CA GLU A 245 -1.03 14.79 7.99
C GLU A 245 -1.13 14.64 6.46
N VAL A 246 -0.10 15.00 5.68
CA VAL A 246 -0.08 14.79 4.21
C VAL A 246 0.72 13.54 3.79
N SER A 247 1.22 12.78 4.77
CA SER A 247 2.11 11.62 4.54
C SER A 247 1.51 10.55 3.62
N SER A 248 0.20 10.30 3.68
CA SER A 248 -0.47 9.34 2.78
C SER A 248 -0.47 9.79 1.32
N LEU A 249 -0.60 11.09 1.07
CA LEU A 249 -0.54 11.68 -0.27
C LEU A 249 0.89 11.70 -0.80
N VAL A 250 1.88 11.97 0.06
CA VAL A 250 3.31 11.84 -0.31
C VAL A 250 3.62 10.40 -0.74
N ILE A 251 3.15 9.39 -0.01
CA ILE A 251 3.26 7.98 -0.43
C ILE A 251 2.59 7.76 -1.79
N SER A 252 1.42 8.34 -2.00
CA SER A 252 0.65 8.20 -3.23
C SER A 252 1.38 8.79 -4.42
N ASP A 253 2.01 9.96 -4.25
CA ASP A 253 2.83 10.61 -5.26
C ASP A 253 4.08 9.78 -5.58
N LYS A 254 4.79 9.26 -4.57
CA LYS A 254 5.92 8.35 -4.79
C LYS A 254 5.56 7.08 -5.55
N LEU A 255 4.40 6.49 -5.23
CA LEU A 255 3.88 5.33 -5.94
C LEU A 255 3.42 5.68 -7.36
N TYR A 256 2.79 6.84 -7.53
CA TYR A 256 2.37 7.37 -8.81
C TYR A 256 3.56 7.57 -9.74
N ASP A 257 4.64 8.18 -9.24
CA ASP A 257 5.86 8.40 -10.00
C ASP A 257 6.43 7.06 -10.49
N MET A 258 6.56 6.13 -9.56
CA MET A 258 7.13 4.81 -9.79
C MET A 258 6.29 3.94 -10.74
N MET A 259 4.96 3.95 -10.59
CA MET A 259 4.06 3.00 -11.23
C MET A 259 3.39 3.54 -12.49
N ILE A 260 3.29 4.86 -12.66
CA ILE A 260 2.51 5.48 -13.73
C ILE A 260 3.34 6.51 -14.49
N TYR A 261 3.84 7.53 -13.81
CA TYR A 261 4.51 8.66 -14.47
C TYR A 261 5.80 8.23 -15.17
N GLU A 262 6.76 7.64 -14.45
CA GLU A 262 8.03 7.19 -15.05
C GLU A 262 7.81 6.14 -16.14
N PRO A 263 7.00 5.08 -15.94
CA PRO A 263 6.73 4.13 -17.00
C PRO A 263 6.04 4.76 -18.22
N TYR A 264 5.18 5.76 -18.04
CA TYR A 264 4.59 6.51 -19.15
C TYR A 264 5.65 7.25 -19.95
N LEU A 265 6.56 7.97 -19.29
CA LEU A 265 7.65 8.69 -19.96
C LEU A 265 8.55 7.72 -20.73
N MET A 266 8.83 6.55 -20.14
CA MET A 266 9.61 5.50 -20.79
C MET A 266 8.92 4.98 -22.06
N LEU A 267 7.61 4.75 -22.02
CA LEU A 267 6.86 4.23 -23.17
C LEU A 267 6.64 5.30 -24.25
N GLN A 268 6.32 6.53 -23.86
CA GLN A 268 5.95 7.60 -24.80
C GLN A 268 7.19 8.28 -25.41
N TYR A 269 8.26 8.47 -24.63
CA TYR A 269 9.43 9.26 -25.01
C TYR A 269 10.75 8.48 -25.06
N ALA A 270 10.80 7.24 -24.56
CA ALA A 270 12.06 6.52 -24.30
C ALA A 270 13.01 7.34 -23.42
N LYS A 271 12.45 8.01 -22.41
CA LYS A 271 13.14 8.92 -21.50
C LYS A 271 12.59 8.76 -20.08
N THR A 272 13.36 9.18 -19.08
CA THR A 272 12.93 9.35 -17.68
C THR A 272 12.79 10.83 -17.36
N SER A 273 12.20 11.15 -16.20
CA SER A 273 12.11 12.54 -15.72
C SER A 273 13.47 13.25 -15.61
N GLU A 274 14.54 12.51 -15.32
CA GLU A 274 15.92 13.01 -15.19
C GLU A 274 16.60 13.34 -16.54
N ASP A 275 15.99 13.02 -17.68
CA ASP A 275 16.59 13.31 -19.00
C ASP A 275 16.50 14.82 -19.29
N PRO A 276 17.63 15.53 -19.49
CA PRO A 276 17.63 16.98 -19.65
C PRO A 276 16.93 17.48 -20.93
N LEU A 277 16.66 16.59 -21.89
CA LEU A 277 15.92 16.91 -23.11
C LEU A 277 14.40 16.72 -22.93
N LEU A 278 13.94 16.22 -21.79
CA LEU A 278 12.52 16.04 -21.47
C LEU A 278 12.06 17.08 -20.44
N THR A 279 11.65 18.25 -20.93
CA THR A 279 11.16 19.32 -20.05
C THR A 279 9.71 19.08 -19.62
N THR A 280 9.34 19.60 -18.44
CA THR A 280 7.95 19.53 -17.93
C THR A 280 6.95 20.10 -18.92
N ASP A 281 7.27 21.23 -19.58
CA ASP A 281 6.41 21.83 -20.61
C ASP A 281 6.19 20.90 -21.80
N ARG A 282 7.21 20.13 -22.20
CA ARG A 282 7.11 19.16 -23.29
C ARG A 282 6.15 18.03 -22.92
N ILE A 283 6.23 17.51 -21.70
CA ILE A 283 5.33 16.46 -21.20
C ILE A 283 3.89 16.98 -21.10
N GLN A 284 3.71 18.17 -20.53
CA GLN A 284 2.40 18.77 -20.29
C GLN A 284 1.63 19.08 -21.58
N LYS A 285 2.32 19.36 -22.70
CA LYS A 285 1.69 19.55 -24.02
C LYS A 285 0.90 18.32 -24.49
N ILE A 286 1.22 17.12 -24.01
CA ILE A 286 0.42 15.93 -24.28
C ILE A 286 -0.57 15.66 -23.13
N LEU A 287 -0.09 15.62 -21.88
CA LEU A 287 -0.90 15.18 -20.74
C LEU A 287 -2.09 16.11 -20.41
N LYS A 288 -1.98 17.43 -20.65
CA LYS A 288 -3.08 18.40 -20.39
C LYS A 288 -4.27 18.22 -21.32
N HIS A 289 -4.06 17.63 -22.50
CA HIS A 289 -5.09 17.49 -23.53
C HIS A 289 -5.64 16.06 -23.58
N LYS A 290 -6.92 15.90 -23.96
CA LYS A 290 -7.56 14.58 -23.97
C LYS A 290 -7.11 13.78 -25.19
N PRO A 291 -7.08 12.45 -25.12
CA PRO A 291 -6.93 11.60 -26.31
C PRO A 291 -7.92 12.02 -27.41
N GLY A 292 -7.45 12.10 -28.66
CA GLY A 292 -8.24 12.52 -29.82
C GLY A 292 -8.65 14.00 -29.86
N SER A 293 -8.03 14.85 -29.04
CA SER A 293 -8.19 16.30 -29.16
C SER A 293 -7.19 16.89 -30.15
N THR A 294 -7.62 17.90 -30.90
CA THR A 294 -6.78 18.51 -31.96
C THR A 294 -5.46 19.05 -31.41
N ALA A 295 -5.47 19.64 -30.20
CA ALA A 295 -4.27 20.14 -29.54
C ALA A 295 -3.28 19.02 -29.17
N ARG A 296 -3.77 17.85 -28.73
CA ARG A 296 -2.93 16.70 -28.42
C ARG A 296 -2.32 16.10 -29.68
N ASP A 297 -3.11 15.96 -30.75
CA ASP A 297 -2.64 15.42 -32.03
C ASP A 297 -1.53 16.30 -32.63
N GLN A 298 -1.69 17.62 -32.55
CA GLN A 298 -0.65 18.58 -32.95
C GLN A 298 0.62 18.46 -32.10
N ALA A 299 0.49 18.28 -30.78
CA ALA A 299 1.64 18.07 -29.90
C ALA A 299 2.37 16.76 -30.23
N VAL A 300 1.65 15.68 -30.50
CA VAL A 300 2.23 14.38 -30.91
C VAL A 300 2.93 14.48 -32.25
N LYS A 301 2.35 15.22 -33.21
CA LYS A 301 3.00 15.50 -34.49
C LYS A 301 4.31 16.28 -34.31
N ALA A 302 4.31 17.31 -33.46
CA ALA A 302 5.52 18.05 -33.14
C ALA A 302 6.60 17.16 -32.47
N GLU A 303 6.20 16.19 -31.65
CA GLU A 303 7.11 15.19 -31.09
C GLU A 303 7.72 14.26 -32.14
N TYR A 304 6.92 13.87 -33.14
CA TYR A 304 7.39 13.06 -34.27
C TYR A 304 8.37 13.84 -35.15
N GLU A 305 8.05 15.08 -35.50
CA GLU A 305 8.89 15.94 -36.35
C GLU A 305 10.16 16.43 -35.61
N GLY A 306 10.12 16.44 -34.28
CA GLY A 306 11.16 16.97 -33.41
C GLY A 306 10.82 18.39 -32.93
N THR A 307 11.12 18.66 -31.65
CA THR A 307 10.87 19.97 -31.04
C THR A 307 12.18 20.77 -30.94
N ALA A 308 12.10 22.09 -30.81
CA ALA A 308 13.30 22.94 -30.71
C ALA A 308 14.17 22.50 -29.51
N GLY A 309 15.34 21.91 -29.80
CA GLY A 309 16.29 21.40 -28.79
C GLY A 309 16.31 19.88 -28.59
N ALA A 310 15.33 19.13 -29.10
CA ALA A 310 15.29 17.67 -29.04
C ALA A 310 14.97 17.07 -30.42
N GLY A 311 15.78 16.11 -30.88
CA GLY A 311 15.55 15.43 -32.15
C GLY A 311 14.23 14.64 -32.20
N PRO A 312 13.85 14.11 -33.38
CA PRO A 312 12.63 13.32 -33.57
C PRO A 312 12.45 12.21 -32.53
N ASN A 313 11.26 12.11 -31.94
CA ASN A 313 10.95 11.05 -30.99
C ASN A 313 10.57 9.75 -31.74
N GLY A 314 11.51 8.80 -31.77
CA GLY A 314 11.29 7.50 -32.42
C GLY A 314 10.14 6.67 -31.83
N MET A 315 9.77 6.89 -30.55
CA MET A 315 8.69 6.12 -29.91
C MET A 315 7.31 6.44 -30.48
N VAL A 316 7.06 7.68 -30.89
CA VAL A 316 5.77 8.08 -31.50
C VAL A 316 5.66 7.69 -32.98
N SER A 317 6.72 7.13 -33.57
CA SER A 317 6.69 6.62 -34.94
C SER A 317 6.07 5.22 -35.01
N THR A 318 5.69 4.79 -36.22
CA THR A 318 5.21 3.42 -36.49
C THR A 318 6.23 2.35 -36.09
N GLN A 319 7.53 2.64 -36.17
CA GLN A 319 8.60 1.71 -35.78
C GLN A 319 8.69 1.51 -34.26
N GLY A 320 8.33 2.54 -33.47
CA GLY A 320 8.36 2.51 -32.01
C GLY A 320 7.31 1.58 -31.38
N VAL A 321 6.25 1.24 -32.11
CA VAL A 321 5.11 0.44 -31.60
C VAL A 321 5.55 -0.93 -31.07
N PHE A 322 6.48 -1.61 -31.74
CA PHE A 322 6.99 -2.91 -31.30
C PHE A 322 7.93 -2.80 -30.09
N GLN A 323 8.72 -1.73 -30.03
CA GLN A 323 9.60 -1.46 -28.90
C GLN A 323 8.77 -1.18 -27.63
N ARG A 324 7.70 -0.37 -27.77
CA ARG A 324 6.73 -0.12 -26.69
C ARG A 324 6.08 -1.41 -26.20
N LEU A 325 5.61 -2.27 -27.09
CA LEU A 325 5.01 -3.56 -26.70
C LEU A 325 5.98 -4.40 -25.85
N THR A 326 7.25 -4.46 -26.24
CA THR A 326 8.26 -5.23 -25.52
C THR A 326 8.49 -4.69 -24.11
N LEU A 327 8.65 -3.37 -23.97
CA LEU A 327 8.78 -2.72 -22.67
C LEU A 327 7.51 -2.88 -21.82
N LEU A 328 6.35 -2.73 -22.44
CA LEU A 328 5.05 -2.85 -21.79
C LEU A 328 4.82 -4.26 -21.23
N MET A 329 5.20 -5.31 -21.95
CA MET A 329 5.09 -6.68 -21.44
C MET A 329 5.96 -6.91 -20.19
N LEU A 330 7.16 -6.33 -20.15
CA LEU A 330 8.04 -6.41 -18.99
C LEU A 330 7.48 -5.58 -17.81
N LEU A 331 6.97 -4.37 -18.09
CA LEU A 331 6.31 -3.52 -17.10
C LEU A 331 5.07 -4.18 -16.52
N CYS A 332 4.24 -4.83 -17.35
CA CYS A 332 3.06 -5.56 -16.88
C CYS A 332 3.45 -6.61 -15.82
N VAL A 333 4.45 -7.44 -16.11
CA VAL A 333 4.88 -8.47 -15.14
C VAL A 333 5.40 -7.83 -13.85
N SER A 334 6.28 -6.83 -13.96
CA SER A 334 6.87 -6.20 -12.78
C SER A 334 5.84 -5.44 -11.93
N HIS A 335 4.96 -4.66 -12.55
CA HIS A 335 3.99 -3.80 -11.86
C HIS A 335 2.78 -4.59 -11.33
N LEU A 336 2.42 -5.73 -11.93
CA LEU A 336 1.44 -6.64 -11.34
C LEU A 336 1.98 -7.28 -10.05
N ILE A 337 3.25 -7.73 -10.05
CA ILE A 337 3.89 -8.30 -8.86
C ILE A 337 4.08 -7.23 -7.78
N LEU A 338 4.60 -6.06 -8.16
CA LEU A 338 4.81 -4.91 -7.27
C LEU A 338 3.48 -4.43 -6.68
N GLY A 339 2.46 -4.25 -7.51
CA GLY A 339 1.15 -3.82 -7.07
C GLY A 339 0.50 -4.82 -6.11
N LEU A 340 0.69 -6.13 -6.34
CA LEU A 340 0.21 -7.16 -5.41
C LEU A 340 0.94 -7.10 -4.07
N LEU A 341 2.25 -6.87 -4.08
CA LEU A 341 3.04 -6.69 -2.85
C LEU A 341 2.51 -5.49 -2.03
N PHE A 342 2.31 -4.34 -2.68
CA PHE A 342 1.80 -3.14 -2.02
C PHE A 342 0.37 -3.32 -1.51
N PHE A 343 -0.49 -3.99 -2.28
CA PHE A 343 -1.83 -4.37 -1.83
C PHE A 343 -1.79 -5.23 -0.57
N ILE A 344 -0.89 -6.23 -0.50
CA ILE A 344 -0.72 -7.07 0.70
C ILE A 344 -0.21 -6.25 1.88
N ILE A 345 0.74 -5.35 1.68
CA ILE A 345 1.28 -4.46 2.73
C ILE A 345 0.16 -3.58 3.30
N ALA A 346 -0.58 -2.89 2.44
CA ALA A 346 -1.71 -2.03 2.82
C ALA A 346 -2.81 -2.82 3.56
N GLY A 347 -3.20 -3.99 3.03
CA GLY A 347 -4.19 -4.86 3.67
C GLY A 347 -3.73 -5.37 5.04
N THR A 348 -2.45 -5.75 5.16
CA THR A 348 -1.87 -6.23 6.42
C THR A 348 -1.82 -5.11 7.47
N MET A 349 -1.45 -3.90 7.06
CA MET A 349 -1.47 -2.72 7.92
C MET A 349 -2.87 -2.49 8.53
N LEU A 350 -3.92 -2.50 7.70
CA LEU A 350 -5.31 -2.37 8.16
C LEU A 350 -5.73 -3.51 9.11
N VAL A 351 -5.37 -4.76 8.79
CA VAL A 351 -5.66 -5.91 9.65
C VAL A 351 -5.06 -5.71 11.05
N TYR A 352 -3.82 -5.22 11.16
CA TYR A 352 -3.21 -4.98 12.46
C TYR A 352 -3.88 -3.86 13.26
N GLN A 353 -4.40 -2.81 12.60
CA GLN A 353 -5.23 -1.81 13.28
C GLN A 353 -6.51 -2.43 13.85
N PHE A 354 -7.21 -3.27 13.07
CA PHE A 354 -8.39 -3.98 13.56
C PHE A 354 -8.05 -4.97 14.69
N LEU A 355 -6.94 -5.69 14.60
CA LEU A 355 -6.48 -6.60 15.66
C LEU A 355 -6.17 -5.84 16.96
N PHE A 356 -5.59 -4.64 16.85
CA PHE A 356 -5.36 -3.74 17.98
C PHE A 356 -6.66 -3.32 18.66
N VAL A 357 -7.66 -2.90 17.88
CA VAL A 357 -9.01 -2.60 18.38
C VAL A 357 -9.64 -3.82 19.05
N LEU A 358 -9.57 -5.00 18.42
CA LEU A 358 -10.16 -6.23 18.95
C LEU A 358 -9.51 -6.68 20.25
N ILE A 359 -8.17 -6.67 20.34
CA ILE A 359 -7.47 -7.11 21.56
C ILE A 359 -7.73 -6.16 22.74
N SER A 360 -7.98 -4.88 22.46
CA SER A 360 -8.36 -3.89 23.49
C SER A 360 -9.64 -4.29 24.22
N LEU A 361 -10.62 -4.86 23.51
CA LEU A 361 -11.88 -5.35 24.10
C LEU A 361 -11.68 -6.51 25.08
N PHE A 362 -10.57 -7.24 24.99
CA PHE A 362 -10.23 -8.33 25.91
C PHE A 362 -9.58 -7.85 27.22
N ALA A 363 -9.29 -6.55 27.37
CA ALA A 363 -8.63 -6.01 28.56
C ALA A 363 -9.32 -6.40 29.89
N PRO A 364 -10.66 -6.27 30.06
CA PRO A 364 -11.33 -6.62 31.32
C PRO A 364 -11.06 -8.05 31.76
N PHE A 365 -11.10 -8.99 30.81
CA PHE A 365 -10.82 -10.40 31.08
C PHE A 365 -9.34 -10.63 31.43
N ALA A 366 -8.42 -10.03 30.66
CA ALA A 366 -7.00 -10.19 30.88
C ALA A 366 -6.57 -9.69 32.26
N PHE A 367 -7.05 -8.50 32.66
CA PHE A 367 -6.78 -7.93 33.98
C PHE A 367 -7.42 -8.75 35.11
N LEU A 368 -8.66 -9.22 34.95
CA LEU A 368 -9.31 -10.09 35.94
C LEU A 368 -8.49 -11.37 36.19
N MET A 369 -8.12 -12.06 35.11
CA MET A 369 -7.35 -13.30 35.20
C MET A 369 -5.95 -13.07 35.78
N GLY A 370 -5.32 -11.94 35.43
CA GLY A 370 -4.01 -11.57 35.95
C GLY A 370 -3.96 -11.35 37.46
N LEU A 371 -5.09 -11.12 38.14
CA LEU A 371 -5.13 -10.96 39.59
C LEU A 371 -4.65 -12.19 40.35
N ASN A 372 -4.83 -13.39 39.79
CA ASN A 372 -4.26 -14.60 40.35
C ASN A 372 -2.77 -14.67 39.95
N PRO A 373 -1.81 -14.69 40.89
CA PRO A 373 -0.39 -14.75 40.55
C PRO A 373 -0.01 -15.93 39.65
N ALA A 374 -0.71 -17.06 39.81
CA ALA A 374 -0.53 -18.25 38.97
C ALA A 374 -0.83 -17.98 37.48
N TRP A 375 -1.65 -16.98 37.18
CA TRP A 375 -2.12 -16.59 35.85
C TRP A 375 -1.68 -15.18 35.44
N SER A 376 -0.70 -14.60 36.14
CA SER A 376 -0.10 -13.29 35.80
C SER A 376 0.47 -13.22 34.37
N SER A 377 0.78 -14.38 33.78
CA SER A 377 1.17 -14.49 32.38
C SER A 377 0.06 -14.06 31.41
N VAL A 378 -1.22 -14.16 31.79
CA VAL A 378 -2.36 -13.81 30.92
C VAL A 378 -2.35 -12.31 30.61
N VAL A 379 -2.26 -11.45 31.62
CA VAL A 379 -2.24 -9.99 31.42
C VAL A 379 -0.97 -9.53 30.74
N THR A 380 0.19 -10.13 31.07
CA THR A 380 1.46 -9.76 30.42
C THR A 380 1.49 -10.20 28.96
N ASN A 381 0.95 -11.38 28.61
CA ASN A 381 0.83 -11.82 27.23
C ASN A 381 -0.20 -11.01 26.44
N TRP A 382 -1.32 -10.64 27.07
CA TRP A 382 -2.28 -9.71 26.49
C TRP A 382 -1.62 -8.36 26.19
N PHE A 383 -0.89 -7.78 27.15
CA PHE A 383 -0.23 -6.49 26.98
C PHE A 383 0.87 -6.54 25.90
N LYS A 384 1.64 -7.62 25.82
CA LYS A 384 2.59 -7.86 24.72
C LYS A 384 1.91 -7.88 23.36
N LYS A 385 0.74 -8.51 23.24
CA LYS A 385 -0.04 -8.51 21.98
C LYS A 385 -0.61 -7.13 21.66
N PHE A 386 -1.15 -6.45 22.66
CA PHE A 386 -1.69 -5.09 22.55
C PHE A 386 -0.63 -4.15 21.97
N ILE A 387 0.56 -4.07 22.57
CA ILE A 387 1.66 -3.26 22.01
C ILE A 387 2.18 -3.87 20.70
N GLY A 388 2.28 -5.20 20.63
CA GLY A 388 2.85 -5.91 19.49
C GLY A 388 2.12 -5.65 18.17
N PHE A 389 0.79 -5.53 18.17
CA PHE A 389 0.06 -5.19 16.94
C PHE A 389 0.44 -3.81 16.40
N GLN A 390 0.63 -2.84 17.29
CA GLN A 390 1.00 -1.49 16.89
C GLN A 390 2.48 -1.38 16.50
N LEU A 391 3.37 -2.14 17.16
CA LEU A 391 4.75 -2.30 16.71
C LEU A 391 4.85 -2.96 15.33
N ILE A 392 4.00 -3.96 15.02
CA ILE A 392 3.99 -4.57 13.70
C ILE A 392 3.48 -3.58 12.64
N LYS A 393 2.44 -2.79 12.93
CA LYS A 393 1.97 -1.70 12.05
C LYS A 393 3.13 -0.75 11.71
N LEU A 394 3.87 -0.30 12.73
CA LEU A 394 5.06 0.54 12.56
C LEU A 394 6.12 -0.15 11.69
N ILE A 395 6.49 -1.38 12.02
CA ILE A 395 7.51 -2.15 11.28
C ILE A 395 7.14 -2.28 9.80
N ILE A 396 5.86 -2.53 9.50
CA ILE A 396 5.37 -2.62 8.12
C ILE A 396 5.50 -1.27 7.40
N GLY A 397 5.11 -0.17 8.04
CA GLY A 397 5.23 1.18 7.45
C GLY A 397 6.67 1.56 7.17
N VAL A 398 7.57 1.25 8.10
CA VAL A 398 9.02 1.48 7.98
C VAL A 398 9.64 0.62 6.87
N PHE A 399 9.27 -0.66 6.80
CA PHE A 399 9.68 -1.54 5.72
C PHE A 399 9.21 -1.05 4.35
N PHE A 400 7.96 -0.62 4.28
CA PHE A 400 7.36 -0.09 3.06
C PHE A 400 8.06 1.19 2.61
N SER A 401 8.37 2.11 3.52
CA SER A 401 9.15 3.32 3.25
C SER A 401 10.51 2.99 2.61
N MET A 402 11.30 2.10 3.25
CA MET A 402 12.59 1.68 2.72
C MET A 402 12.48 1.06 1.32
N LEU A 403 11.44 0.26 1.08
CA LEU A 403 11.18 -0.33 -0.23
C LEU A 403 10.90 0.74 -1.29
N LEU A 404 10.12 1.76 -0.95
CA LEU A 404 9.87 2.89 -1.84
C LEU A 404 11.15 3.67 -2.13
N THR A 405 11.95 4.00 -1.11
CA THR A 405 13.21 4.74 -1.29
C THR A 405 14.19 3.99 -2.19
N VAL A 406 14.42 2.68 -1.95
CA VAL A 406 15.31 1.88 -2.79
C VAL A 406 14.78 1.78 -4.23
N SER A 407 13.47 1.67 -4.38
CA SER A 407 12.86 1.63 -5.71
C SER A 407 13.03 2.95 -6.46
N GLN A 408 12.77 4.09 -5.82
CA GLN A 408 12.96 5.41 -6.42
C GLN A 408 14.42 5.62 -6.86
N PHE A 409 15.37 5.22 -6.02
CA PHE A 409 16.79 5.24 -6.37
C PHE A 409 17.09 4.45 -7.65
N LEU A 410 16.49 3.27 -7.86
CA LEU A 410 16.67 2.49 -9.08
C LEU A 410 16.15 3.21 -10.35
N TYR A 411 15.10 4.02 -10.23
CA TYR A 411 14.57 4.81 -11.35
C TYR A 411 15.43 6.04 -11.66
N GLN A 412 16.07 6.63 -10.65
CA GLN A 412 17.00 7.76 -10.80
C GLN A 412 18.37 7.33 -11.35
N MET A 413 18.78 6.08 -11.15
CA MET A 413 20.03 5.58 -11.72
C MET A 413 19.97 5.58 -13.25
N ALA A 414 20.83 6.39 -13.89
CA ALA A 414 20.96 6.42 -15.34
C ALA A 414 21.23 5.01 -15.90
N PRO A 415 20.39 4.51 -16.83
CA PRO A 415 20.58 3.18 -17.39
C PRO A 415 21.88 3.13 -18.23
N PRO A 416 22.55 1.97 -18.31
CA PRO A 416 23.69 1.81 -19.21
C PRO A 416 23.30 2.13 -20.65
N SER A 417 24.16 2.86 -21.37
CA SER A 417 23.93 3.35 -22.74
C SER A 417 23.46 2.27 -23.73
N ASP A 418 23.82 1.02 -23.47
CA ASP A 418 23.68 -0.09 -24.43
C ASP A 418 22.42 -0.94 -24.15
N THR A 419 21.85 -0.83 -22.94
CA THR A 419 20.71 -1.65 -22.50
C THR A 419 19.45 -0.84 -22.21
N GLY A 420 19.58 0.49 -22.08
CA GLY A 420 18.46 1.40 -21.88
C GLY A 420 17.55 0.98 -20.72
N TYR A 421 16.27 1.32 -20.81
CA TYR A 421 15.29 1.18 -19.72
C TYR A 421 14.93 -0.26 -19.35
N VAL A 422 15.29 -1.24 -20.17
CA VAL A 422 15.14 -2.67 -19.82
C VAL A 422 15.92 -3.00 -18.56
N TRP A 423 17.07 -2.34 -18.34
CA TRP A 423 17.87 -2.48 -17.12
C TRP A 423 17.08 -2.05 -15.88
N THR A 424 16.51 -0.84 -15.88
CA THR A 424 15.76 -0.27 -14.75
C THR A 424 14.60 -1.17 -14.35
N ILE A 425 13.79 -1.59 -15.33
CA ILE A 425 12.63 -2.47 -15.06
C ILE A 425 13.09 -3.84 -14.54
N SER A 426 14.22 -4.36 -15.04
CA SER A 426 14.78 -5.62 -14.56
C SER A 426 15.31 -5.53 -13.13
N MET A 427 16.00 -4.43 -12.78
CA MET A 427 16.45 -4.19 -11.40
C MET A 427 15.27 -4.06 -10.44
N GLN A 428 14.23 -3.33 -10.85
CA GLN A 428 12.99 -3.21 -10.08
C GLN A 428 12.36 -4.59 -9.85
N LEU A 429 12.29 -5.43 -10.88
CA LEU A 429 11.79 -6.80 -10.76
C LEU A 429 12.65 -7.63 -9.79
N ILE A 430 13.98 -7.53 -9.88
CA ILE A 430 14.90 -8.24 -8.97
C ILE A 430 14.70 -7.77 -7.53
N LEU A 431 14.56 -6.47 -7.28
CA LEU A 431 14.28 -5.91 -5.96
C LEU A 431 13.00 -6.51 -5.38
N VAL A 432 11.91 -6.48 -6.15
CA VAL A 432 10.60 -6.97 -5.70
C VAL A 432 10.63 -8.47 -5.44
N VAL A 433 11.19 -9.26 -6.36
CA VAL A 433 11.30 -10.71 -6.20
C VAL A 433 12.22 -11.05 -5.03
N GLY A 434 13.33 -10.33 -4.86
CA GLY A 434 14.26 -10.47 -3.75
C GLY A 434 13.57 -10.19 -2.41
N VAL A 435 12.79 -9.11 -2.33
CA VAL A 435 11.98 -8.77 -1.15
C VAL A 435 10.97 -9.87 -0.84
N ILE A 436 10.23 -10.36 -1.82
CA ILE A 436 9.25 -11.44 -1.62
C ILE A 436 9.94 -12.72 -1.17
N TRP A 437 11.11 -13.05 -1.73
CA TRP A 437 11.86 -14.25 -1.39
C TRP A 437 12.47 -14.17 0.01
N LYS A 438 12.99 -13.01 0.40
CA LYS A 438 13.70 -12.78 1.68
C LYS A 438 12.84 -12.15 2.77
N ARG A 439 11.53 -11.99 2.54
CA ARG A 439 10.59 -11.34 3.48
C ARG A 439 10.71 -11.85 4.91
N ASP A 440 10.82 -13.15 5.12
CA ASP A 440 10.84 -13.72 6.47
C ASP A 440 12.12 -13.35 7.22
N GLU A 441 13.26 -13.33 6.52
CA GLU A 441 14.55 -12.87 7.06
C GLU A 441 14.50 -11.35 7.35
N LEU A 442 13.99 -10.55 6.42
CA LEU A 442 13.86 -9.10 6.56
C LEU A 442 12.95 -8.73 7.75
N PHE A 443 11.77 -9.35 7.84
CA PHE A 443 10.86 -9.15 8.97
C PHE A 443 11.41 -9.70 10.28
N SER A 444 12.28 -10.72 10.27
CA SER A 444 12.87 -11.27 11.49
C SER A 444 13.83 -10.30 12.20
N ILE A 445 14.55 -9.47 11.43
CA ILE A 445 15.47 -8.45 11.97
C ILE A 445 14.70 -7.41 12.76
N MET A 446 13.58 -6.96 12.22
CA MET A 446 12.70 -5.97 12.87
C MET A 446 11.87 -6.56 14.02
N LYS A 447 11.69 -7.89 14.05
CA LYS A 447 11.05 -8.62 15.17
C LYS A 447 12.00 -8.97 16.32
N ALA A 448 13.32 -8.82 16.15
CA ALA A 448 14.32 -9.11 17.18
C ALA A 448 14.07 -8.43 18.54
N PRO A 449 13.60 -7.16 18.64
CA PRO A 449 13.24 -6.56 19.92
C PRO A 449 11.96 -7.11 20.56
N MET A 450 11.10 -7.84 19.82
CA MET A 450 9.86 -8.43 20.35
C MET A 450 10.05 -9.77 21.09
N GLY A 451 11.31 -10.17 21.30
CA GLY A 451 11.68 -11.35 22.08
C GLY A 451 11.66 -12.64 21.24
N LYS A 452 12.70 -13.46 21.41
CA LYS A 452 12.69 -14.83 20.89
C LYS A 452 11.62 -15.61 21.66
N GLU A 453 10.52 -15.97 21.00
CA GLU A 453 9.72 -17.10 21.46
C GLU A 453 10.62 -18.34 21.47
N LYS A 454 11.01 -18.78 22.67
CA LYS A 454 11.58 -20.12 22.82
C LYS A 454 10.50 -21.10 22.40
N LYS A 455 10.80 -21.93 21.39
CA LYS A 455 10.07 -23.15 21.06
C LYS A 455 9.91 -24.00 22.33
N GLY A 456 8.77 -23.85 22.99
CA GLY A 456 8.33 -24.62 24.14
C GLY A 456 6.81 -24.66 24.08
N GLY A 457 6.26 -25.86 23.86
CA GLY A 457 4.90 -26.12 23.41
C GLY A 457 3.81 -25.30 24.10
N GLY A 458 3.06 -24.56 23.28
CA GLY A 458 1.96 -23.70 23.69
C GLY A 458 1.67 -22.70 22.57
N ASP A 459 1.00 -23.17 21.52
CA ASP A 459 0.74 -22.41 20.29
C ASP A 459 0.10 -21.04 20.57
N LEU A 460 0.91 -20.00 20.40
CA LEU A 460 0.44 -18.64 20.12
C LEU A 460 0.34 -18.49 18.60
N ASN A 461 -0.74 -19.04 18.05
CA ASN A 461 -1.02 -18.94 16.62
C ASN A 461 -1.54 -17.52 16.27
N VAL A 462 -0.61 -16.59 16.03
CA VAL A 462 -0.87 -15.26 15.44
C VAL A 462 -0.67 -15.31 13.91
N GLU A 463 -0.72 -16.51 13.33
CA GLU A 463 -0.38 -16.79 11.93
C GLU A 463 -1.62 -16.74 11.00
N VAL A 464 -2.63 -15.91 11.29
CA VAL A 464 -3.97 -16.02 10.68
C VAL A 464 -4.22 -15.19 9.40
N PRO A 465 -3.26 -14.44 8.83
CA PRO A 465 -3.30 -14.17 7.37
C PRO A 465 -2.18 -14.87 6.59
N ILE A 466 -1.05 -15.19 7.23
CA ILE A 466 0.13 -15.74 6.56
C ILE A 466 -0.07 -17.23 6.19
N GLN A 467 -0.77 -18.01 7.04
CA GLN A 467 -1.06 -19.42 6.77
C GLN A 467 -1.97 -19.67 5.56
N TYR A 468 -2.79 -18.70 5.17
CA TYR A 468 -3.65 -18.83 3.99
C TYR A 468 -2.85 -18.71 2.68
N VAL A 469 -1.80 -17.89 2.69
CA VAL A 469 -0.89 -17.73 1.55
C VAL A 469 0.08 -18.91 1.47
N THR A 470 0.65 -19.35 2.61
CA THR A 470 1.58 -20.48 2.63
C THR A 470 0.94 -21.82 2.31
N LYS A 471 -0.30 -22.10 2.75
CA LYS A 471 -1.02 -23.33 2.35
C LYS A 471 -1.26 -23.45 0.85
N TYR A 472 -1.30 -22.32 0.13
CA TYR A 472 -1.46 -22.30 -1.32
C TYR A 472 -0.13 -22.56 -2.04
N THR A 473 0.96 -21.95 -1.57
CA THR A 473 2.32 -22.21 -2.09
C THR A 473 2.86 -23.59 -1.74
N ASP A 474 2.53 -24.13 -0.57
CA ASP A 474 2.96 -25.48 -0.17
C ASP A 474 2.28 -26.57 -0.99
N ARG A 475 0.99 -26.40 -1.35
CA ARG A 475 0.29 -27.31 -2.27
C ARG A 475 0.90 -27.31 -3.67
N ILE A 476 1.34 -26.14 -4.16
CA ILE A 476 1.98 -26.01 -5.46
C ILE A 476 3.38 -26.64 -5.43
N THR A 477 4.11 -26.46 -4.32
CA THR A 477 5.44 -27.06 -4.13
C THR A 477 5.37 -28.58 -4.03
N ASP A 478 4.40 -29.13 -3.29
CA ASP A 478 4.15 -30.58 -3.21
C ASP A 478 3.72 -31.18 -4.55
N GLN A 479 2.92 -30.46 -5.34
CA GLN A 479 2.53 -30.90 -6.69
C GLN A 479 3.73 -30.91 -7.65
N ILE A 480 4.63 -29.93 -7.55
CA ILE A 480 5.86 -29.86 -8.35
C ILE A 480 6.86 -30.95 -7.93
N GLN A 481 6.98 -31.27 -6.64
CA GLN A 481 7.83 -32.36 -6.19
C GLN A 481 7.30 -33.74 -6.62
N ARG A 482 5.98 -33.95 -6.62
CA ARG A 482 5.38 -35.20 -7.15
C ARG A 482 5.59 -35.39 -8.66
N PHE A 483 5.79 -34.31 -9.42
CA PHE A 483 6.18 -34.38 -10.83
C PHE A 483 7.66 -34.69 -11.06
N LYS A 484 8.55 -34.39 -10.09
CA LYS A 484 9.99 -34.74 -10.17
C LYS A 484 10.31 -36.19 -9.78
N VAL A 485 9.38 -36.92 -9.16
CA VAL A 485 9.58 -38.33 -8.73
C VAL A 485 9.01 -39.35 -9.72
N ARG A 486 8.39 -38.92 -10.83
CA ARG A 486 8.11 -39.80 -11.98
C ARG A 486 9.08 -39.49 -13.11
N LYS A 487 10.29 -40.01 -12.99
CA LYS A 487 11.16 -40.31 -14.13
C LYS A 487 11.72 -41.71 -13.96
#